data_AF-A0A132ADZ8-F1
#
_entry.id   AF-A0A132ADZ8-F1
#
_cell.length_a   1.000
_cell.length_b   1.000
_cell.length_c   1.000
_cell.angle_alpha   90.00
_cell.angle_beta   90.00
_cell.angle_gamma   90.00
#
_symmetry.space_group_name_H-M   'P 1'
#
loop_
_entity.id
_entity.type
_entity.pdbx_description
1 polymer ?
#
loop_
_entity_poly.entity_id
_entity_poly.type
_entity_poly.pdbx_seq_one_letter_code
_entity_poly.pdbx_strand_id
1 'polypeptide(L)'
;MTQDSASRFYTFHTVEETFASIDQLKWKIIGLRESRSETIQLSPDHMEYFQAVEEDLDILKLLVRAIEYSLRLTESNHGPFEDLTTHYRDFRLECFRSHCARCGLIREIDVLERIQTNMFATIRFYQRAFQQTYTWLHTFLRFAERAFQRGLI
;
A
#
# COMPACT_ATOMS: atom_id res chain seq x y z
N MET A 1 29.43 -22.36 -13.48
CA MET A 1 28.11 -22.54 -12.83
C MET A 1 27.97 -21.45 -11.79
N THR A 2 27.31 -20.35 -12.14
CA THR A 2 27.00 -19.23 -11.25
C THR A 2 25.49 -19.27 -11.02
N GLN A 3 25.08 -19.96 -9.96
CA GLN A 3 23.69 -20.19 -9.60
C GLN A 3 23.35 -19.35 -8.35
N ASP A 4 22.21 -18.66 -8.42
CA ASP A 4 21.34 -18.26 -7.29
C ASP A 4 21.76 -17.17 -6.28
N SER A 5 22.09 -15.97 -6.76
CA SER A 5 21.91 -14.74 -5.95
C SER A 5 20.60 -14.00 -6.23
N ALA A 6 19.98 -14.18 -7.41
CA ALA A 6 18.72 -13.52 -7.77
C ALA A 6 17.45 -14.22 -7.25
N SER A 7 17.55 -15.52 -6.95
CA SER A 7 16.43 -16.37 -6.49
C SER A 7 15.97 -16.04 -5.06
N ARG A 8 16.85 -15.52 -4.20
CA ARG A 8 16.54 -15.24 -2.78
C ARG A 8 15.72 -13.97 -2.52
N PHE A 9 15.60 -13.06 -3.50
CA PHE A 9 14.84 -11.81 -3.32
C PHE A 9 13.33 -11.97 -3.58
N TYR A 10 12.89 -13.17 -4.03
CA TYR A 10 11.49 -13.49 -4.30
C TYR A 10 10.84 -14.28 -3.18
N THR A 11 11.22 -14.06 -1.92
CA THR A 11 10.55 -14.66 -0.75
C THR A 11 9.11 -14.16 -0.64
N PHE A 12 8.16 -15.10 -0.62
CA PHE A 12 6.70 -14.94 -0.61
C PHE A 12 6.11 -13.94 0.42
N HIS A 13 6.96 -13.34 1.25
CA HIS A 13 6.61 -12.45 2.36
C HIS A 13 6.16 -11.05 1.91
N THR A 14 6.43 -10.65 0.66
CA THR A 14 6.18 -9.28 0.16
C THR A 14 4.71 -8.86 0.16
N VAL A 15 3.78 -9.81 -0.03
CA VAL A 15 2.33 -9.53 -0.07
C VAL A 15 1.75 -9.46 1.35
N GLU A 16 2.16 -10.36 2.23
CA GLU A 16 1.79 -10.34 3.65
C GLU A 16 2.31 -9.08 4.35
N GLU A 17 3.56 -8.70 4.08
CA GLU A 17 4.17 -7.44 4.53
C GLU A 17 3.42 -6.22 3.98
N THR A 18 2.84 -6.34 2.78
CA THR A 18 1.99 -5.30 2.20
C THR A 18 0.72 -5.13 3.03
N PHE A 19 0.02 -6.20 3.36
CA PHE A 19 -1.18 -6.13 4.22
C PHE A 19 -0.85 -5.57 5.61
N ALA A 20 0.21 -6.08 6.25
CA ALA A 20 0.62 -5.62 7.58
C ALA A 20 0.97 -4.13 7.61
N SER A 21 1.70 -3.64 6.59
CA SER A 21 2.06 -2.22 6.50
C SER A 21 0.88 -1.31 6.15
N ILE A 22 -0.14 -1.79 5.43
CA ILE A 22 -1.39 -1.04 5.21
C ILE A 22 -2.12 -0.87 6.55
N ASP A 23 -2.32 -1.97 7.29
CA ASP A 23 -3.00 -1.94 8.58
C ASP A 23 -2.27 -1.03 9.57
N GLN A 24 -0.96 -1.20 9.71
CA GLN A 24 -0.15 -0.40 10.61
C GLN A 24 -0.20 1.10 10.27
N LEU A 25 -0.11 1.46 8.98
CA LEU A 25 -0.19 2.85 8.56
C LEU A 25 -1.57 3.44 8.88
N LYS A 26 -2.65 2.71 8.59
CA LYS A 26 -4.02 3.14 8.90
C LYS A 26 -4.19 3.39 10.40
N TRP A 27 -3.78 2.44 11.24
CA TRP A 27 -3.85 2.59 12.70
C TRP A 27 -3.08 3.82 13.20
N LYS A 28 -1.89 4.06 12.67
CA LYS A 28 -1.09 5.23 13.04
C LYS A 28 -1.68 6.55 12.57
N ILE A 29 -2.28 6.58 11.38
CA ILE A 29 -2.99 7.75 10.86
C ILE A 29 -4.17 8.12 11.77
N ILE A 30 -4.96 7.12 12.18
CA ILE A 30 -6.09 7.31 13.10
C ILE A 30 -5.60 7.85 14.45
N GLY A 31 -4.57 7.23 15.03
CA GLY A 31 -3.99 7.68 16.30
C GLY A 31 -3.40 9.10 16.24
N LEU A 32 -2.71 9.43 15.14
CA LEU A 32 -2.19 10.77 14.92
C LEU A 32 -3.32 11.80 14.77
N ARG A 33 -4.43 11.44 14.12
CA ARG A 33 -5.61 12.29 14.00
C ARG A 33 -6.27 12.54 15.36
N GLU A 34 -6.48 11.50 16.15
CA GLU A 34 -7.12 11.58 17.46
C GLU A 34 -6.29 12.42 18.44
N SER A 35 -4.97 12.21 18.47
CA SER A 35 -4.04 12.97 19.32
C SER A 35 -3.88 14.44 18.90
N ARG A 36 -4.33 14.82 17.70
CA ARG A 36 -4.26 16.18 17.15
C ARG A 36 -5.64 16.73 16.77
N SER A 37 -6.70 16.22 17.39
CA SER A 37 -8.10 16.55 17.06
C SER A 37 -8.38 18.06 17.03
N GLU A 38 -7.90 18.83 18.01
CA GLU A 38 -8.04 20.30 18.05
C GLU A 38 -7.33 21.01 16.88
N THR A 39 -6.22 20.45 16.41
CA THR A 39 -5.43 20.98 15.30
C THR A 39 -6.09 20.71 13.94
N ILE A 40 -6.79 19.59 13.84
CA ILE A 40 -7.39 19.07 12.61
C ILE A 40 -8.82 19.63 12.40
N GLN A 41 -9.54 19.92 13.48
CA GLN A 41 -10.86 20.57 13.45
C GLN A 41 -10.86 22.01 12.92
N LEU A 42 -9.69 22.63 12.73
CA LEU A 42 -9.57 24.03 12.29
C LEU A 42 -9.95 24.26 10.81
N SER A 43 -10.09 23.21 9.99
CA SER A 43 -10.74 23.35 8.67
C SER A 43 -11.41 22.03 8.23
N PRO A 44 -12.69 22.08 7.80
CA PRO A 44 -13.42 20.92 7.27
C PRO A 44 -12.70 20.24 6.11
N ASP A 45 -12.06 21.01 5.24
CA ASP A 45 -11.32 20.48 4.09
C ASP A 45 -10.21 19.54 4.53
N HIS A 46 -9.53 19.86 5.65
CA HIS A 46 -8.50 18.98 6.17
C HIS A 46 -9.10 17.66 6.64
N MET A 47 -10.21 17.69 7.40
CA MET A 47 -10.93 16.48 7.87
C MET A 47 -11.22 15.48 6.74
N GLU A 48 -11.67 15.98 5.59
CA GLU A 48 -11.92 15.16 4.39
C GLU A 48 -10.64 14.49 3.86
N TYR A 49 -9.51 15.21 3.82
CA TYR A 49 -8.23 14.60 3.42
C TYR A 49 -7.80 13.47 4.37
N PHE A 50 -8.02 13.58 5.68
CA PHE A 50 -7.62 12.51 6.62
C PHE A 50 -8.48 11.26 6.40
N GLN A 51 -9.80 11.44 6.27
CA GLN A 51 -10.73 10.33 6.03
C GLN A 51 -10.47 9.66 4.68
N ALA A 52 -10.20 10.45 3.63
CA ALA A 52 -9.87 9.92 2.31
C ALA A 52 -8.66 8.97 2.35
N VAL A 53 -7.60 9.29 3.11
CA VAL A 53 -6.45 8.38 3.23
C VAL A 53 -6.82 7.07 3.93
N GLU A 54 -7.68 7.12 4.94
CA GLU A 54 -8.14 5.91 5.65
C GLU A 54 -8.97 5.00 4.75
N GLU A 55 -9.89 5.58 3.98
CA GLU A 55 -10.72 4.88 2.99
C GLU A 55 -9.88 4.32 1.84
N ASP A 56 -8.95 5.11 1.32
CA ASP A 56 -8.03 4.72 0.26
C ASP A 56 -7.16 3.53 0.68
N LEU A 57 -6.72 3.47 1.94
CA LEU A 57 -5.97 2.33 2.47
C LEU A 57 -6.82 1.06 2.55
N ASP A 58 -8.12 1.16 2.88
CA ASP A 58 -9.03 0.01 2.85
C ASP A 58 -9.24 -0.49 1.42
N ILE A 59 -9.48 0.42 0.47
CA ILE A 59 -9.63 0.08 -0.95
C ILE A 59 -8.35 -0.56 -1.48
N LEU A 60 -7.17 -0.01 -1.14
CA LEU A 60 -5.88 -0.57 -1.52
C LEU A 60 -5.73 -2.01 -1.01
N LYS A 61 -6.13 -2.27 0.23
CA LYS A 61 -6.11 -3.62 0.82
C LYS A 61 -6.97 -4.59 0.03
N LEU A 62 -8.19 -4.18 -0.32
CA LEU A 62 -9.11 -4.98 -1.12
C LEU A 62 -8.55 -5.27 -2.52
N LEU A 63 -7.96 -4.26 -3.18
CA LEU A 63 -7.34 -4.41 -4.50
C LEU A 63 -6.18 -5.40 -4.47
N VAL A 64 -5.24 -5.25 -3.53
CA VAL A 64 -4.10 -6.17 -3.39
C VAL A 64 -4.59 -7.61 -3.19
N ARG A 65 -5.61 -7.81 -2.34
CA ARG A 65 -6.21 -9.13 -2.10
C ARG A 65 -6.86 -9.71 -3.34
N ALA A 66 -7.59 -8.89 -4.10
CA ALA A 66 -8.29 -9.34 -5.29
C ALA A 66 -7.30 -9.73 -6.41
N ILE A 67 -6.22 -8.96 -6.59
CA ILE A 67 -5.14 -9.27 -7.54
C ILE A 67 -4.44 -10.56 -7.14
N GLU A 68 -4.06 -10.70 -5.86
CA GLU A 68 -3.41 -11.92 -5.36
C GLU A 68 -4.29 -13.15 -5.60
N TYR A 69 -5.59 -13.06 -5.28
CA TYR A 69 -6.53 -14.15 -5.51
C TYR A 69 -6.64 -14.51 -7.00
N SER A 70 -6.79 -13.51 -7.87
CA SER A 70 -6.86 -13.72 -9.32
C SER A 70 -5.62 -14.42 -9.85
N LEU A 71 -4.42 -13.96 -9.46
CA LEU A 71 -3.16 -14.55 -9.91
C LEU A 71 -2.99 -16.00 -9.45
N ARG A 72 -3.37 -16.33 -8.20
CA ARG A 72 -3.36 -17.71 -7.68
C ARG A 72 -4.35 -18.62 -8.42
N LEU A 73 -5.52 -18.09 -8.77
CA LEU A 73 -6.52 -18.84 -9.53
C LEU A 73 -6.01 -19.16 -10.94
N THR A 74 -5.39 -18.19 -11.63
CA THR A 74 -4.84 -18.42 -12.97
C THR A 74 -3.67 -19.41 -12.95
N GLU A 75 -2.77 -19.34 -11.95
CA GLU A 75 -1.70 -20.32 -11.77
C GLU A 75 -2.26 -21.75 -11.58
N SER A 76 -3.35 -21.88 -10.84
CA SER A 76 -4.03 -23.16 -10.60
C SER A 76 -4.68 -23.73 -11.87
N ASN A 77 -5.21 -22.87 -12.74
CA ASN A 77 -5.96 -23.26 -13.94
C ASN A 77 -5.06 -23.55 -15.16
N HIS A 78 -3.97 -22.82 -15.34
CA HIS A 78 -3.14 -22.87 -16.56
C HIS A 78 -1.73 -23.42 -16.33
N GLY A 79 -1.37 -23.71 -15.08
CA GLY A 79 -0.04 -24.19 -14.69
C GLY A 79 1.03 -23.09 -14.68
N PRO A 80 2.24 -23.40 -14.18
CA PRO A 80 3.26 -22.40 -13.87
C PRO A 80 3.98 -21.79 -15.09
N PHE A 81 3.65 -22.20 -16.32
CA PHE A 81 4.40 -21.88 -17.54
C PHE A 81 3.75 -20.84 -18.46
N GLU A 82 2.51 -20.44 -18.20
CA GLU A 82 1.95 -19.26 -18.87
C GLU A 82 2.68 -17.98 -18.41
N ASP A 83 2.65 -16.92 -19.21
CA ASP A 83 3.29 -15.61 -19.02
C ASP A 83 2.98 -14.89 -17.66
N LEU A 84 2.26 -15.57 -16.76
CA LEU A 84 1.96 -15.22 -15.38
C LEU A 84 3.19 -14.97 -14.51
N THR A 85 4.33 -15.61 -14.81
CA THR A 85 5.57 -15.41 -14.04
C THR A 85 6.00 -13.94 -14.03
N THR A 86 5.85 -13.24 -15.16
CA THR A 86 6.19 -11.82 -15.28
C THR A 86 5.20 -10.93 -14.50
N HIS A 87 3.89 -11.20 -14.61
CA HIS A 87 2.87 -10.40 -13.90
C HIS A 87 2.93 -10.61 -12.39
N TYR A 88 3.15 -11.84 -11.95
CA TYR A 88 3.34 -12.16 -10.54
C TYR A 88 4.60 -11.48 -9.97
N ARG A 89 5.68 -11.48 -10.76
CA ARG A 89 6.92 -10.78 -10.41
C ARG A 89 6.70 -9.27 -10.27
N ASP A 90 6.03 -8.65 -11.23
CA ASP A 90 5.78 -7.21 -11.25
C ASP A 90 4.87 -6.79 -10.08
N PHE A 91 3.79 -7.56 -9.83
CA PHE A 91 2.90 -7.35 -8.70
C PHE A 91 3.64 -7.40 -7.37
N ARG A 92 4.47 -8.44 -7.16
CA ARG A 92 5.24 -8.60 -5.92
C ARG A 92 6.30 -7.54 -5.74
N LEU A 93 6.94 -7.09 -6.83
CA LEU A 93 7.88 -5.98 -6.80
C LEU A 93 7.17 -4.69 -6.36
N GLU A 94 5.95 -4.45 -6.83
CA GLU A 94 5.17 -3.28 -6.42
C GLU A 94 4.67 -3.38 -4.98
N CYS A 95 4.26 -4.57 -4.53
CA CYS A 95 4.01 -4.85 -3.12
C CYS A 95 5.20 -4.45 -2.24
N PHE A 96 6.41 -4.90 -2.60
CA PHE A 96 7.62 -4.55 -1.87
C PHE A 96 7.92 -3.04 -1.88
N ARG A 97 7.88 -2.39 -3.06
CA ARG A 97 8.12 -0.94 -3.17
C ARG A 97 7.15 -0.13 -2.34
N SER A 98 5.86 -0.45 -2.44
CA SER A 98 4.82 0.24 -1.69
C SER A 98 4.93 -0.05 -0.18
N HIS A 99 5.37 -1.24 0.23
CA HIS A 99 5.66 -1.57 1.62
C HIS A 99 6.79 -0.70 2.17
N CYS A 100 7.92 -0.60 1.46
CA CYS A 100 9.03 0.26 1.87
C CYS A 100 8.59 1.72 2.02
N ALA A 101 7.77 2.23 1.09
CA ALA A 101 7.23 3.58 1.15
C ALA A 101 6.32 3.79 2.36
N ARG A 102 5.39 2.86 2.64
CA ARG A 102 4.53 2.88 3.84
C ARG A 102 5.35 2.85 5.13
N CYS A 103 6.38 2.02 5.20
CA CYS A 103 7.32 2.00 6.32
C CYS A 103 8.01 3.36 6.54
N GLY A 104 8.29 4.10 5.46
CA GLY A 104 8.76 5.49 5.54
C GLY A 104 7.73 6.42 6.18
N LEU A 105 6.46 6.36 5.76
CA LEU A 105 5.37 7.14 6.35
C LEU A 105 5.17 6.81 7.84
N ILE A 106 5.17 5.52 8.19
CA ILE A 106 5.04 5.03 9.57
C ILE A 106 6.11 5.63 10.48
N ARG A 107 7.38 5.58 10.06
CA ARG A 107 8.50 6.16 10.83
C ARG A 107 8.36 7.67 10.98
N GLU A 108 7.81 8.35 9.98
CA GLU A 108 7.58 9.79 10.08
C GLU A 108 6.49 10.11 11.09
N ILE A 109 5.40 9.32 11.16
CA ILE A 109 4.40 9.46 12.23
C ILE A 109 5.07 9.30 13.60
N ASP A 110 5.91 8.28 13.80
CA ASP A 110 6.64 8.10 15.06
C ASP A 110 7.47 9.34 15.45
N VAL A 111 8.08 10.00 14.47
CA VAL A 111 8.86 11.23 14.68
C VAL A 111 7.94 12.41 15.02
N LEU A 112 6.82 12.56 14.32
CA LEU A 112 5.84 13.62 14.56
C LEU A 112 5.24 13.53 15.97
N GLU A 113 4.93 12.32 16.42
CA GLU A 113 4.44 12.02 17.77
C GLU A 113 5.47 12.41 18.84
N ARG A 114 6.75 12.08 18.63
CA ARG A 114 7.83 12.34 19.61
C ARG A 114 8.19 13.81 19.77
N ILE A 115 8.23 14.57 18.68
CA ILE A 115 8.77 15.95 18.69
C ILE A 115 7.69 16.98 19.07
N GLN A 116 6.44 16.55 19.28
CA GLN A 116 5.29 17.45 19.46
C GLN A 116 5.25 18.54 18.38
N THR A 117 5.46 18.12 17.13
CA THR A 117 5.64 19.02 15.99
C THR A 117 4.39 19.89 15.76
N ASN A 118 4.64 21.12 15.28
CA ASN A 118 3.61 22.12 14.93
C ASN A 118 2.65 21.57 13.86
N MET A 119 1.36 21.93 13.96
CA MET A 119 0.27 21.75 12.99
C MET A 119 0.70 21.69 11.51
N PHE A 120 1.57 22.60 11.07
CA PHE A 120 2.01 22.65 9.68
C PHE A 120 2.80 21.41 9.23
N ALA A 121 3.53 20.75 10.13
CA ALA A 121 4.22 19.50 9.83
C ALA A 121 3.22 18.35 9.66
N THR A 122 2.20 18.28 10.53
CA THR A 122 1.12 17.30 10.46
C THR A 122 0.37 17.43 9.13
N ILE A 123 -0.05 18.64 8.75
CA ILE A 123 -0.77 18.86 7.48
C ILE A 123 0.08 18.42 6.27
N ARG A 124 1.36 18.80 6.24
CA ARG A 124 2.27 18.40 5.16
C ARG A 124 2.45 16.88 5.08
N PHE A 125 2.56 16.22 6.24
CA PHE A 125 2.61 14.76 6.29
C PHE A 125 1.38 14.14 5.62
N TYR A 126 0.18 14.61 5.97
CA TYR A 126 -1.06 14.06 5.43
C TYR A 126 -1.24 14.31 3.93
N GLN A 127 -0.92 15.51 3.45
CA GLN A 127 -0.94 15.79 2.00
C GLN A 127 -0.05 14.81 1.22
N ARG A 128 1.15 14.52 1.75
CA ARG A 128 2.05 13.55 1.13
C ARG A 128 1.53 12.12 1.28
N ALA A 129 0.96 11.75 2.43
CA ALA A 129 0.36 10.43 2.64
C ALA A 129 -0.79 10.19 1.65
N PHE A 130 -1.63 11.21 1.42
CA PHE A 130 -2.68 11.20 0.41
C PHE A 130 -2.12 11.00 -1.01
N GLN A 131 -1.16 11.81 -1.43
CA GLN A 131 -0.55 11.67 -2.76
C GLN A 131 0.08 10.29 -2.99
N GLN A 132 0.75 9.73 -1.97
CA GLN A 132 1.34 8.40 -2.06
C GLN A 132 0.27 7.31 -2.12
N THR A 133 -0.77 7.41 -1.29
CA THR A 133 -1.85 6.42 -1.27
C THR A 133 -2.62 6.41 -2.59
N TYR A 134 -2.92 7.58 -3.14
CA TYR A 134 -3.50 7.73 -4.47
C TYR A 134 -2.63 7.09 -5.57
N THR A 135 -1.30 7.30 -5.51
CA THR A 135 -0.36 6.70 -6.46
C THR A 135 -0.37 5.18 -6.38
N TRP A 136 -0.41 4.62 -5.16
CA TRP A 136 -0.52 3.17 -4.97
C TRP A 136 -1.84 2.65 -5.50
N LEU A 137 -2.97 3.27 -5.16
CA LEU A 137 -4.29 2.89 -5.67
C LEU A 137 -4.32 2.81 -7.19
N HIS A 138 -3.88 3.87 -7.87
CA HIS A 138 -3.85 3.91 -9.32
C HIS A 138 -2.95 2.80 -9.90
N THR A 139 -1.82 2.51 -9.25
CA THR A 139 -0.91 1.45 -9.70
C THR A 139 -1.54 0.07 -9.54
N PHE A 140 -2.14 -0.23 -8.39
CA PHE A 140 -2.79 -1.52 -8.15
C PHE A 140 -4.09 -1.68 -8.95
N LEU A 141 -4.82 -0.61 -9.26
CA LEU A 141 -5.94 -0.65 -10.21
C LEU A 141 -5.49 -1.12 -11.58
N ARG A 142 -4.34 -0.65 -12.09
CA ARG A 142 -3.80 -1.12 -13.38
C ARG A 142 -3.39 -2.60 -13.34
N PHE A 143 -2.90 -3.08 -12.20
CA PHE A 143 -2.65 -4.52 -12.01
C PHE A 143 -3.96 -5.32 -11.99
N ALA A 144 -4.98 -4.83 -11.29
CA ALA A 144 -6.29 -5.44 -11.23
C ALA A 144 -6.93 -5.55 -12.61
N GLU A 145 -6.93 -4.47 -13.40
CA GLU A 145 -7.43 -4.45 -14.78
C GLU A 145 -6.76 -5.53 -15.64
N ARG A 146 -5.42 -5.65 -15.57
CA ARG A 146 -4.68 -6.66 -16.32
C ARG A 146 -4.95 -8.09 -15.85
N ALA A 147 -5.07 -8.30 -14.55
CA ALA A 147 -5.36 -9.61 -13.97
C ALA A 147 -6.77 -10.07 -14.34
N PHE A 148 -7.76 -9.19 -14.25
CA PHE A 148 -9.17 -9.51 -14.52
C PHE A 148 -9.48 -9.64 -16.01
N GLN A 149 -8.84 -8.87 -16.89
CA GLN A 149 -8.97 -9.05 -18.34
C GLN A 149 -8.51 -10.45 -18.79
N ARG A 150 -7.58 -11.07 -18.08
CA ARG A 150 -7.03 -12.39 -18.40
C ARG A 150 -7.83 -13.55 -17.79
N GLY A 151 -8.56 -13.33 -16.71
CA GLY A 151 -9.45 -14.34 -16.11
C GLY A 151 -10.79 -14.54 -16.85
N LEU A 152 -11.05 -13.76 -17.91
CA LEU A 152 -12.24 -13.83 -18.76
C LEU A 152 -11.99 -14.52 -20.12
N ILE A 153 -10.74 -14.95 -20.37
CA ILE A 153 -10.33 -15.74 -21.55
C ILE A 153 -10.07 -17.17 -21.09
#